data_AF-F0W7Q5-F1
#
_entry.id   AF-F0W7Q5-F1
#
_cell.length_a   1.000
_cell.length_b   1.000
_cell.length_c   1.000
_cell.angle_alpha   90.00
_cell.angle_beta   90.00
_cell.angle_gamma   90.00
#
_symmetry.space_group_name_H-M   'P 1'
#
loop_
_entity.id
_entity.type
_entity.pdbx_description
1 polymer ?
#
loop_
_entity_poly.entity_id
_entity_poly.type
_entity_poly.pdbx_seq_one_letter_code
_entity_poly.pdbx_strand_id
1 'polypeptide(L)'
;MLMDSPIIDREDIERLEEAENVLSSTDTDAFKKTIAVLWQLVLDVICTSLSVRIRAAALLTRAQNNSNRQEISLSSIRNVRSVISTSIQVLTELSPHLDAESDLIQYWFLFLSTTIIHLDPAMCGVFFSLAMYPRLLTLLIENLCGTCNKVVASLSFCLAIFHSHEQMCQIEMLSPLITKVEGREYIGSALLHALNFCGRPCPEIYKSHLRYTIQLLIHILSDEQMSSSLLFVNDIKILIEILLRECVDASWDDIGLVYYLKLLDPILQSAQFLAAEKYRRDEILVMLQCIAHRASVKLKEAPEGSFSADDTITRSMLECSQSALLKHINVLD
;
A
#
# COMPACT_ATOMS: atom_id res chain seq x y z
N MET A 1 24.40 -16.62 -13.84
CA MET A 1 25.35 -16.16 -14.88
C MET A 1 24.56 -15.80 -16.13
N LEU A 2 24.02 -14.59 -16.17
CA LEU A 2 23.43 -14.02 -17.39
C LEU A 2 24.55 -13.24 -18.08
N MET A 3 24.80 -13.54 -19.35
CA MET A 3 25.70 -12.76 -20.19
C MET A 3 24.93 -11.51 -20.64
N ASP A 4 24.97 -10.46 -19.83
CA ASP A 4 24.54 -9.13 -20.25
C ASP A 4 25.53 -8.61 -21.31
N SER A 5 25.01 -8.05 -22.41
CA SER A 5 25.83 -7.39 -23.42
C SER A 5 26.33 -6.05 -22.85
N PRO A 6 27.62 -5.92 -22.52
CA PRO A 6 28.13 -4.81 -21.70
C PRO A 6 28.08 -3.44 -22.39
N ILE A 7 27.70 -3.39 -23.68
CA ILE A 7 27.67 -2.17 -24.49
C ILE A 7 26.29 -1.49 -24.41
N ILE A 8 25.20 -2.26 -24.37
CA ILE A 8 23.83 -1.71 -24.35
C ILE A 8 23.53 -1.09 -22.98
N ASP A 9 23.95 -1.76 -21.91
CA ASP A 9 23.73 -1.24 -20.56
C ASP A 9 24.54 0.03 -20.26
N ARG A 10 25.67 0.26 -20.94
CA ARG A 10 26.50 1.44 -20.65
C ARG A 10 25.80 2.74 -21.00
N GLU A 11 25.18 2.82 -22.17
CA GLU A 11 24.46 4.04 -22.59
C GLU A 11 23.24 4.29 -21.69
N ASP A 12 22.50 3.23 -21.33
CA ASP A 12 21.35 3.37 -20.43
C ASP A 12 21.76 3.70 -18.98
N ILE A 13 22.90 3.21 -18.51
CA ILE A 13 23.48 3.61 -17.21
C ILE A 13 23.86 5.10 -17.23
N GLU A 14 24.52 5.58 -18.29
CA GLU A 14 24.86 7.00 -18.46
C GLU A 14 23.58 7.87 -18.47
N ARG A 15 22.50 7.41 -19.14
CA ARG A 15 21.19 8.08 -19.11
C ARG A 15 20.57 8.12 -17.71
N LEU A 16 20.71 7.06 -16.91
CA LEU A 16 20.21 7.02 -15.54
C LEU A 16 20.96 8.00 -14.61
N GLU A 17 22.27 8.12 -14.79
CA GLU A 17 23.10 9.08 -14.04
C GLU A 17 22.76 10.53 -14.41
N GLU A 18 22.57 10.82 -15.69
CA GLU A 18 22.09 12.13 -16.15
C GLU A 18 20.70 12.43 -15.57
N ALA A 19 19.78 11.47 -15.61
CA ALA A 19 18.44 11.61 -15.07
C ALA A 19 18.47 11.95 -13.56
N GLU A 20 19.33 11.29 -12.79
CA GLU A 20 19.49 11.55 -11.35
C GLU A 20 19.91 12.99 -11.05
N ASN A 21 20.82 13.55 -11.86
CA ASN A 21 21.25 14.93 -11.76
C ASN A 21 20.12 15.91 -12.11
N VAL A 22 19.41 15.65 -13.21
CA VAL A 22 18.31 16.51 -13.69
C VAL A 22 17.13 16.52 -12.73
N LEU A 23 16.80 15.38 -12.12
CA LEU A 23 15.71 15.28 -11.13
C LEU A 23 15.97 16.10 -9.85
N SER A 24 17.22 16.52 -9.62
CA SER A 24 17.61 17.40 -8.51
C SER A 24 17.68 18.88 -8.94
N SER A 25 17.48 19.17 -10.22
CA SER A 25 17.56 20.52 -10.80
C SER A 25 16.19 21.21 -10.84
N THR A 26 16.19 22.53 -11.03
CA THR A 26 14.96 23.34 -11.19
C THR A 26 14.52 23.51 -12.65
N ASP A 27 15.17 22.85 -13.60
CA ASP A 27 14.85 22.96 -15.03
C ASP A 27 13.63 22.10 -15.39
N THR A 28 12.50 22.75 -15.65
CA THR A 28 11.22 22.07 -15.91
C THR A 28 11.18 21.33 -17.24
N ASP A 29 11.90 21.80 -18.26
CA ASP A 29 11.89 21.18 -19.60
C ASP A 29 12.82 19.97 -19.63
N ALA A 30 14.01 20.10 -19.03
CA ALA A 30 14.90 18.97 -18.82
C ALA A 30 14.24 17.90 -17.95
N PHE A 31 13.49 18.30 -16.92
CA PHE A 31 12.72 17.38 -16.08
C PHE A 31 11.70 16.58 -16.89
N LYS A 32 10.84 17.23 -17.69
CA LYS A 32 9.83 16.53 -18.51
C LYS A 32 10.47 15.56 -19.51
N LYS A 33 11.56 15.97 -20.15
CA LYS A 33 12.30 15.10 -21.07
C LYS A 33 12.88 13.88 -20.34
N THR A 34 13.44 14.08 -19.16
CA THR A 34 13.97 13.01 -18.30
C THR A 34 12.89 12.00 -17.94
N ILE A 35 11.70 12.47 -17.57
CA ILE A 35 10.57 11.59 -17.24
C ILE A 35 10.15 10.73 -18.43
N ALA A 36 10.10 11.31 -19.64
CA ALA A 36 9.80 10.55 -20.86
C ALA A 36 10.86 9.46 -21.14
N VAL A 37 12.15 9.78 -20.96
CA VAL A 37 13.25 8.82 -21.11
C VAL A 37 13.15 7.69 -20.09
N LEU A 38 12.90 8.00 -18.82
CA LEU A 38 12.75 6.98 -17.78
C LEU A 38 11.56 6.05 -18.05
N TRP A 39 10.42 6.58 -18.51
CA TRP A 39 9.30 5.75 -18.94
C TRP A 39 9.65 4.86 -20.12
N GLN A 40 10.40 5.37 -21.10
CA GLN A 40 10.86 4.56 -22.22
C GLN A 40 11.71 3.37 -21.74
N LEU A 41 12.66 3.61 -20.84
CA LEU A 41 13.49 2.55 -20.25
C LEU A 41 12.64 1.51 -19.53
N VAL A 42 11.72 1.93 -18.65
CA VAL A 42 10.83 1.02 -17.90
C VAL A 42 10.00 0.12 -18.82
N LEU A 43 9.56 0.65 -19.96
CA LEU A 43 8.66 -0.04 -20.88
C LEU A 43 9.39 -0.88 -21.94
N ASP A 44 10.69 -0.71 -22.12
CA ASP A 44 11.48 -1.46 -23.11
C ASP A 44 11.96 -2.81 -22.55
N VAL A 45 11.02 -3.76 -22.47
CA VAL A 45 11.28 -5.12 -21.98
C VAL A 45 12.24 -5.92 -22.86
N ILE A 46 12.49 -5.47 -24.10
CA ILE A 46 13.30 -6.22 -25.08
C ILE A 46 14.75 -5.76 -25.05
N CYS A 47 14.98 -4.45 -25.05
CA CYS A 47 16.32 -3.91 -25.23
C CYS A 47 16.98 -3.48 -23.91
N THR A 48 16.23 -3.34 -22.83
CA THR A 48 16.74 -2.82 -21.55
C THR A 48 16.80 -3.92 -20.49
N SER A 49 17.96 -4.05 -19.83
CA SER A 49 18.15 -5.01 -18.75
C SER A 49 17.20 -4.78 -17.57
N LEU A 50 16.95 -5.83 -16.78
CA LEU A 50 16.03 -5.77 -15.65
C LEU A 50 16.48 -4.74 -14.60
N SER A 51 17.78 -4.68 -14.31
CA SER A 51 18.34 -3.74 -13.34
C SER A 51 18.16 -2.28 -13.76
N VAL A 52 18.37 -1.97 -15.04
CA VAL A 52 18.16 -0.63 -15.61
C VAL A 52 16.67 -0.25 -15.54
N ARG A 53 15.76 -1.17 -15.89
CA ARG A 53 14.30 -0.95 -15.77
C ARG A 53 13.88 -0.63 -14.34
N ILE A 54 14.38 -1.39 -13.36
CA ILE A 54 14.07 -1.17 -11.94
C ILE A 54 14.64 0.15 -11.45
N ARG A 55 15.88 0.50 -11.83
CA ARG A 55 16.49 1.77 -11.44
C ARG A 55 15.76 2.96 -12.07
N ALA A 56 15.33 2.86 -13.32
CA ALA A 56 14.49 3.87 -13.96
C ALA A 56 13.14 4.04 -13.23
N ALA A 57 12.51 2.94 -12.85
CA ALA A 57 11.28 2.93 -12.06
C ALA A 57 11.46 3.61 -10.68
N ALA A 58 12.56 3.33 -9.99
CA ALA A 58 12.90 3.98 -8.71
C ALA A 58 13.05 5.51 -8.86
N LEU A 59 13.71 5.96 -9.92
CA LEU A 59 13.86 7.40 -10.24
C LEU A 59 12.51 8.04 -10.56
N LEU A 60 11.62 7.36 -11.30
CA LEU A 60 10.26 7.83 -11.55
C LEU A 60 9.46 8.00 -10.26
N THR A 61 9.52 7.04 -9.33
CA THR A 61 8.86 7.15 -8.02
C THR A 61 9.40 8.34 -7.23
N ARG A 62 10.72 8.56 -7.22
CA ARG A 62 11.33 9.72 -6.57
C ARG A 62 10.84 11.04 -7.19
N ALA A 63 10.73 11.09 -8.51
CA ALA A 63 10.27 12.27 -9.23
C ALA A 63 8.79 12.59 -8.96
N GLN A 64 7.93 11.57 -8.86
CA GLN A 64 6.50 11.71 -8.52
C GLN A 64 6.30 12.28 -7.12
N ASN A 65 7.20 11.99 -6.18
CA ASN A 65 7.13 12.50 -4.82
C ASN A 65 7.51 13.99 -4.72
N ASN A 66 8.37 14.48 -5.61
CA ASN A 66 8.88 15.86 -5.58
C ASN A 66 8.01 16.86 -6.37
N SER A 67 7.29 16.39 -7.37
CA SER A 67 6.52 17.23 -8.29
C SER A 67 5.05 16.83 -8.25
N ASN A 68 4.15 17.77 -7.98
CA ASN A 68 2.70 17.55 -8.00
C ASN A 68 2.26 16.82 -9.28
N ARG A 69 2.05 15.51 -9.15
CA ARG A 69 1.39 14.55 -10.06
C ARG A 69 1.66 14.80 -11.54
N GLN A 70 2.82 14.34 -12.02
CA GLN A 70 2.99 14.16 -13.46
C GLN A 70 2.23 12.92 -13.96
N GLU A 71 1.69 13.04 -15.18
CA GLU A 71 0.89 12.02 -15.84
C GLU A 71 1.63 10.67 -15.93
N ILE A 72 0.95 9.63 -15.46
CA ILE A 72 1.39 8.25 -15.63
C ILE A 72 1.26 7.88 -17.11
N SER A 73 2.36 7.43 -17.73
CA SER A 73 2.41 7.06 -19.15
C SER A 73 1.89 5.63 -19.43
N LEU A 74 0.88 5.18 -18.68
CA LEU A 74 0.21 3.90 -18.92
C LEU A 74 -1.06 4.09 -19.75
N SER A 75 -0.94 4.79 -20.87
CA SER A 75 -2.05 5.10 -21.78
C SER A 75 -2.34 4.01 -22.81
N SER A 76 -1.50 2.96 -22.88
CA SER A 76 -1.64 1.89 -23.87
C SER A 76 -1.60 0.50 -23.24
N ILE A 77 -2.32 -0.45 -23.85
CA ILE A 77 -2.32 -1.87 -23.46
C ILE A 77 -0.90 -2.44 -23.51
N ARG A 78 -0.08 -2.01 -24.48
CA ARG A 78 1.32 -2.44 -24.60
C ARG A 78 2.14 -2.04 -23.36
N ASN A 79 1.94 -0.82 -22.87
CA ASN A 79 2.68 -0.31 -21.71
C ASN A 79 2.29 -1.09 -20.45
N VAL A 80 0.99 -1.32 -20.26
CA VAL A 80 0.47 -2.14 -19.15
C VAL A 80 1.03 -3.57 -19.20
N ARG A 81 1.02 -4.21 -20.37
CA ARG A 81 1.61 -5.55 -20.55
C ARG A 81 3.10 -5.58 -20.20
N SER A 82 3.82 -4.53 -20.56
CA SER A 82 5.26 -4.40 -20.27
C SER A 82 5.51 -4.34 -18.77
N VAL A 83 4.73 -3.52 -18.03
CA VAL A 83 4.82 -3.43 -16.57
C VAL A 83 4.46 -4.74 -15.88
N ILE A 84 3.37 -5.42 -16.28
CA ILE A 84 3.01 -6.72 -15.69
C ILE A 84 4.09 -7.77 -15.99
N SER A 85 4.60 -7.82 -17.21
CA SER A 85 5.66 -8.75 -17.60
C SER A 85 6.93 -8.52 -16.77
N THR A 86 7.37 -7.27 -16.62
CA THR A 86 8.52 -6.94 -15.76
C THR A 86 8.25 -7.30 -14.31
N SER A 87 7.04 -7.09 -13.80
CA SER A 87 6.67 -7.45 -12.41
C SER A 87 6.77 -8.95 -12.16
N ILE A 88 6.33 -9.77 -13.12
CA ILE A 88 6.51 -11.23 -13.07
C ILE A 88 8.00 -11.56 -13.10
N GLN A 89 8.76 -10.94 -14.01
CA GLN A 89 10.21 -11.17 -14.14
C GLN A 89 10.96 -10.87 -12.84
N VAL A 90 10.66 -9.75 -12.17
CA VAL A 90 11.22 -9.36 -10.87
C VAL A 90 11.00 -10.45 -9.82
N LEU A 91 9.79 -11.00 -9.73
CA LEU A 91 9.46 -12.04 -8.74
C LEU A 91 10.02 -13.42 -9.09
N THR A 92 10.42 -13.66 -10.34
CA THR A 92 10.95 -14.97 -10.78
C THR A 92 12.47 -15.01 -10.88
N GLU A 93 13.12 -13.88 -11.17
CA GLU A 93 14.57 -13.83 -11.44
C GLU A 93 15.38 -13.28 -10.27
N LEU A 94 14.78 -12.45 -9.40
CA LEU A 94 15.47 -11.88 -8.24
C LEU A 94 15.17 -12.67 -6.97
N SER A 95 16.17 -12.79 -6.11
CA SER A 95 16.08 -13.44 -4.82
C SER A 95 15.80 -12.41 -3.70
N PRO A 96 14.69 -12.54 -2.96
CA PRO A 96 14.40 -11.66 -1.84
C PRO A 96 15.32 -11.86 -0.62
N HIS A 97 16.16 -12.91 -0.63
CA HIS A 97 17.11 -13.23 0.43
C HIS A 97 18.50 -12.58 0.22
N LEU A 98 18.76 -12.00 -0.95
CA LEU A 98 19.99 -11.27 -1.23
C LEU A 98 19.71 -9.78 -1.04
N ASP A 99 20.47 -9.11 -0.16
CA ASP A 99 20.20 -7.71 0.21
C ASP A 99 20.09 -6.78 -1.01
N ALA A 100 21.05 -6.87 -1.94
CA ALA A 100 21.07 -6.05 -3.16
C ALA A 100 19.85 -6.29 -4.07
N GLU A 101 19.38 -7.53 -4.18
CA GLU A 101 18.22 -7.88 -5.01
C GLU A 101 16.90 -7.55 -4.30
N SER A 102 16.86 -7.67 -2.97
CA SER A 102 15.69 -7.28 -2.17
C SER A 102 15.38 -5.78 -2.26
N ASP A 103 16.39 -4.92 -2.39
CA ASP A 103 16.20 -3.49 -2.66
C ASP A 103 15.56 -3.27 -4.03
N LEU A 104 16.02 -4.00 -5.05
CA LEU A 104 15.47 -3.92 -6.41
C LEU A 104 14.01 -4.38 -6.46
N ILE A 105 13.67 -5.47 -5.78
CA ILE A 105 12.28 -5.95 -5.65
C ILE A 105 11.43 -4.87 -4.97
N GLN A 106 11.90 -4.32 -3.84
CA GLN A 106 11.17 -3.27 -3.12
C GLN A 106 10.94 -2.05 -4.02
N TYR A 107 11.97 -1.55 -4.70
CA TYR A 107 11.84 -0.39 -5.59
C TYR A 107 10.84 -0.62 -6.71
N TRP A 108 10.85 -1.80 -7.33
CA TRP A 108 9.90 -2.13 -8.37
C TRP A 108 8.46 -2.14 -7.86
N PHE A 109 8.18 -2.78 -6.71
CA PHE A 109 6.83 -2.89 -6.20
C PHE A 109 6.30 -1.60 -5.53
N LEU A 110 7.19 -0.76 -4.99
CA LEU A 110 6.83 0.62 -4.64
C LEU A 110 6.47 1.45 -5.87
N PHE A 111 7.22 1.31 -6.96
CA PHE A 111 6.86 1.94 -8.24
C PHE A 111 5.52 1.43 -8.76
N LEU A 112 5.30 0.11 -8.77
CA LEU A 112 4.08 -0.51 -9.27
C LEU A 112 2.86 -0.06 -8.45
N SER A 113 2.91 -0.16 -7.12
CA SER A 113 1.82 0.30 -6.25
C SER A 113 1.47 1.76 -6.48
N THR A 114 2.47 2.64 -6.50
CA THR A 114 2.29 4.08 -6.78
C THR A 114 1.70 4.33 -8.16
N THR A 115 2.15 3.57 -9.15
CA THR A 115 1.67 3.68 -10.53
C THR A 115 0.21 3.27 -10.66
N ILE A 116 -0.21 2.20 -9.97
CA ILE A 116 -1.60 1.72 -10.03
C ILE A 116 -2.56 2.65 -9.28
N ILE A 117 -2.13 3.27 -8.17
CA ILE A 117 -2.95 4.26 -7.44
C ILE A 117 -3.45 5.39 -8.34
N HIS A 118 -2.63 5.83 -9.30
CA HIS A 118 -2.99 6.91 -10.23
C HIS A 118 -3.28 6.42 -11.66
N LEU A 119 -3.48 5.11 -11.84
CA LEU A 119 -3.85 4.57 -13.14
C LEU A 119 -5.27 5.00 -13.51
N ASP A 120 -5.46 5.41 -14.76
CA ASP A 120 -6.78 5.76 -15.27
C ASP A 120 -7.76 4.57 -15.11
N PRO A 121 -9.03 4.80 -14.71
CA PRO A 121 -10.00 3.73 -14.50
C PRO A 121 -10.20 2.80 -15.72
N ALA A 122 -10.13 3.33 -16.95
CA ALA A 122 -10.24 2.49 -18.14
C ALA A 122 -9.02 1.56 -18.28
N MET A 123 -7.84 2.07 -17.94
CA MET A 123 -6.60 1.30 -17.96
C MET A 123 -6.49 0.32 -16.78
N CYS A 124 -7.16 0.59 -15.65
CA CYS A 124 -7.32 -0.38 -14.58
C CYS A 124 -8.05 -1.63 -15.10
N GLY A 125 -9.19 -1.46 -15.78
CA GLY A 125 -9.92 -2.58 -16.38
C GLY A 125 -9.05 -3.40 -17.34
N VAL A 126 -8.20 -2.74 -18.14
CA VAL A 126 -7.20 -3.42 -18.99
C VAL A 126 -6.20 -4.20 -18.12
N PHE A 127 -5.60 -3.58 -17.11
CA PHE A 127 -4.60 -4.22 -16.24
C PHE A 127 -5.12 -5.53 -15.64
N PHE A 128 -6.31 -5.48 -15.03
CA PHE A 128 -6.90 -6.62 -14.31
C PHE A 128 -7.51 -7.68 -15.24
N SER A 129 -7.76 -7.35 -16.52
CA SER A 129 -8.26 -8.31 -17.52
C SER A 129 -7.15 -9.02 -18.30
N LEU A 130 -5.88 -8.64 -18.13
CA LEU A 130 -4.78 -9.31 -18.82
C LEU A 130 -4.59 -10.74 -18.29
N ALA A 131 -4.38 -11.70 -19.20
CA ALA A 131 -4.17 -13.10 -18.86
C ALA A 131 -2.94 -13.36 -17.95
N MET A 132 -2.00 -12.42 -17.87
CA MET A 132 -0.83 -12.50 -16.99
C MET A 132 -1.15 -12.10 -15.54
N TYR A 133 -2.25 -11.39 -15.30
CA TYR A 133 -2.58 -10.84 -13.99
C TYR A 133 -2.77 -11.92 -12.90
N PRO A 134 -3.50 -13.04 -13.14
CA PRO A 134 -3.58 -14.12 -12.14
C PRO A 134 -2.22 -14.69 -11.77
N ARG A 135 -1.30 -14.81 -12.73
CA ARG A 135 0.07 -15.29 -12.46
C ARG A 135 0.85 -14.29 -11.60
N LEU A 136 0.72 -12.99 -11.86
CA LEU A 136 1.31 -11.95 -11.03
C LEU A 136 0.79 -12.04 -9.59
N LEU A 137 -0.53 -12.18 -9.40
CA LEU A 137 -1.13 -12.33 -8.07
C LEU A 137 -0.60 -13.56 -7.32
N THR A 138 -0.55 -14.72 -7.99
CA THR A 138 0.00 -15.94 -7.40
C THR A 138 1.44 -15.72 -6.93
N LEU A 139 2.29 -15.16 -7.78
CA LEU A 139 3.69 -14.90 -7.44
C LEU A 139 3.84 -13.89 -6.30
N LEU A 140 2.99 -12.86 -6.23
CA LEU A 140 2.99 -11.91 -5.13
C LEU A 140 2.72 -12.60 -3.79
N ILE A 141 1.72 -13.49 -3.74
CA ILE A 141 1.34 -14.22 -2.53
C ILE A 141 2.45 -15.21 -2.13
N GLU A 142 2.97 -15.98 -3.10
CA GLU A 142 4.05 -16.95 -2.86
C GLU A 142 5.31 -16.28 -2.28
N ASN A 143 5.63 -15.06 -2.74
CA ASN A 143 6.79 -14.28 -2.28
C ASN A 143 6.56 -13.51 -0.97
N LEU A 144 5.41 -13.63 -0.31
CA LEU A 144 5.26 -13.12 1.06
C LEU A 144 6.01 -13.98 2.08
N CYS A 145 6.21 -15.28 1.78
CA CYS A 145 6.89 -16.21 2.66
C CYS A 145 8.41 -15.98 2.64
N GLY A 146 9.02 -15.86 3.83
CA GLY A 146 10.48 -15.90 3.98
C GLY A 146 11.24 -14.67 3.45
N THR A 147 10.56 -13.60 3.07
CA THR A 147 11.18 -12.40 2.52
C THR A 147 11.42 -11.33 3.58
N CYS A 148 12.34 -10.40 3.31
CA CYS A 148 12.64 -9.34 4.26
C CYS A 148 11.49 -8.31 4.38
N ASN A 149 11.36 -7.67 5.55
CA ASN A 149 10.23 -6.79 5.89
C ASN A 149 9.90 -5.72 4.83
N LYS A 150 10.93 -5.15 4.18
CA LYS A 150 10.77 -4.09 3.17
C LYS A 150 10.13 -4.60 1.88
N VAL A 151 10.49 -5.82 1.46
CA VAL A 151 9.86 -6.50 0.32
C VAL A 151 8.43 -6.84 0.68
N VAL A 152 8.21 -7.50 1.82
CA VAL A 152 6.88 -7.87 2.33
C VAL A 152 5.91 -6.67 2.32
N ALA A 153 6.34 -5.51 2.83
CA ALA A 153 5.54 -4.30 2.82
C ALA A 153 5.17 -3.84 1.41
N SER A 154 6.14 -3.80 0.48
CA SER A 154 5.90 -3.37 -0.91
C SER A 154 4.96 -4.31 -1.67
N LEU A 155 5.07 -5.63 -1.47
CA LEU A 155 4.17 -6.62 -2.08
C LEU A 155 2.75 -6.49 -1.51
N SER A 156 2.64 -6.30 -0.19
CA SER A 156 1.36 -6.11 0.50
C SER A 156 0.63 -4.86 0.04
N PHE A 157 1.36 -3.77 -0.22
CA PHE A 157 0.77 -2.58 -0.82
C PHE A 157 0.15 -2.88 -2.19
N CYS A 158 0.86 -3.61 -3.05
CA CYS A 158 0.31 -4.03 -4.33
C CYS A 158 -0.97 -4.86 -4.16
N LEU A 159 -0.98 -5.86 -3.27
CA LEU A 159 -2.17 -6.67 -3.00
C LEU A 159 -3.36 -5.81 -2.54
N ALA A 160 -3.12 -4.88 -1.62
CA ALA A 160 -4.15 -3.99 -1.08
C ALA A 160 -4.73 -3.03 -2.15
N ILE A 161 -3.87 -2.47 -2.98
CA ILE A 161 -4.28 -1.58 -4.08
C ILE A 161 -5.03 -2.38 -5.14
N PHE A 162 -4.51 -3.55 -5.53
CA PHE A 162 -5.14 -4.42 -6.51
C PHE A 162 -6.53 -4.83 -6.06
N HIS A 163 -6.71 -5.21 -4.79
CA HIS A 163 -8.03 -5.50 -4.21
C HIS A 163 -9.03 -4.37 -4.42
N SER A 164 -8.63 -3.13 -4.09
CA SER A 164 -9.55 -2.00 -4.19
C SER A 164 -9.91 -1.67 -5.63
N HIS A 165 -8.95 -1.72 -6.54
CA HIS A 165 -9.21 -1.46 -7.96
C HIS A 165 -9.99 -2.61 -8.64
N GLU A 166 -9.75 -3.86 -8.23
CA GLU A 166 -10.56 -5.02 -8.62
C GLU A 166 -12.04 -4.78 -8.30
N GLN A 167 -12.36 -4.38 -7.06
CA GLN A 167 -13.71 -4.05 -6.64
C GLN A 167 -14.33 -2.92 -7.48
N MET A 168 -13.55 -1.86 -7.78
CA MET A 168 -14.01 -0.76 -8.63
C MET A 168 -14.29 -1.21 -10.06
N CYS A 169 -13.49 -2.13 -10.59
CA CYS A 169 -13.66 -2.70 -11.93
C CYS A 169 -14.67 -3.86 -11.98
N GLN A 170 -15.28 -4.24 -10.85
CA GLN A 170 -16.15 -5.42 -10.74
C GLN A 170 -15.46 -6.73 -11.19
N ILE A 171 -14.16 -6.83 -10.92
CA ILE A 171 -13.33 -8.01 -11.16
C ILE A 171 -12.99 -8.58 -9.78
N GLU A 172 -13.11 -9.89 -9.61
CA GLU A 172 -12.78 -10.54 -8.34
C GLU A 172 -11.84 -11.71 -8.59
N MET A 173 -10.53 -11.43 -8.56
CA MET A 173 -9.47 -12.40 -8.81
C MET A 173 -8.64 -12.64 -7.56
N LEU A 174 -8.40 -11.61 -6.75
CA LEU A 174 -7.61 -11.71 -5.54
C LEU A 174 -8.29 -12.55 -4.46
N SER A 175 -9.57 -12.27 -4.13
CA SER A 175 -10.26 -12.97 -3.04
C SER A 175 -10.28 -14.51 -3.19
N PRO A 176 -10.55 -15.07 -4.39
CA PRO A 176 -10.46 -16.52 -4.59
C PRO A 176 -9.03 -17.08 -4.48
N LEU A 177 -8.00 -16.28 -4.79
CA LEU A 177 -6.60 -16.71 -4.73
C LEU A 177 -6.04 -16.68 -3.30
N ILE A 178 -6.41 -15.66 -2.53
CA ILE A 178 -6.04 -15.53 -1.11
C ILE A 178 -6.46 -16.78 -0.31
N THR A 179 -7.52 -17.48 -0.70
CA THR A 179 -7.98 -18.69 0.00
C THR A 179 -7.38 -19.99 -0.51
N LYS A 180 -6.63 -19.98 -1.63
CA LYS A 180 -6.21 -21.21 -2.35
C LYS A 180 -4.72 -21.33 -2.63
N VAL A 181 -4.00 -20.22 -2.69
CA VAL A 181 -2.57 -20.18 -3.04
C VAL A 181 -1.70 -20.50 -1.82
N GLU A 182 -0.53 -21.10 -2.07
CA GLU A 182 0.51 -21.34 -1.07
C GLU A 182 1.12 -20.00 -0.59
N GLY A 183 1.39 -19.88 0.70
CA GLY A 183 1.88 -18.64 1.30
C GLY A 183 0.77 -17.67 1.71
N ARG A 184 -0.50 -18.04 1.53
CA ARG A 184 -1.64 -17.23 2.00
C ARG A 184 -1.62 -16.96 3.50
N GLU A 185 -1.07 -17.89 4.29
CA GLU A 185 -0.95 -17.78 5.74
C GLU A 185 -0.05 -16.61 6.17
N TYR A 186 0.78 -16.08 5.27
CA TYR A 186 1.60 -14.90 5.52
C TYR A 186 0.91 -13.60 5.17
N ILE A 187 -0.29 -13.60 4.55
CA ILE A 187 -0.98 -12.38 4.15
C ILE A 187 -1.31 -11.51 5.36
N GLY A 188 -1.83 -12.12 6.43
CA GLY A 188 -2.16 -11.40 7.67
C GLY A 188 -0.96 -10.66 8.24
N SER A 189 0.12 -11.38 8.52
CA SER A 189 1.37 -10.81 9.04
C SER A 189 2.01 -9.81 8.07
N ALA A 190 1.95 -10.06 6.77
CA ALA A 190 2.45 -9.16 5.73
C ALA A 190 1.73 -7.80 5.73
N LEU A 191 0.40 -7.79 5.89
CA LEU A 191 -0.38 -6.57 6.02
C LEU A 191 -0.01 -5.80 7.30
N LEU A 192 0.30 -6.49 8.41
CA LEU A 192 0.80 -5.84 9.63
C LEU A 192 2.18 -5.21 9.41
N HIS A 193 3.07 -5.88 8.67
CA HIS A 193 4.35 -5.31 8.27
C HIS A 193 4.17 -4.07 7.40
N ALA A 194 3.22 -4.08 6.46
CA ALA A 194 2.88 -2.91 5.65
C ALA A 194 2.36 -1.74 6.48
N LEU A 195 1.46 -1.99 7.45
CA LEU A 195 1.01 -0.96 8.39
C LEU A 195 2.17 -0.36 9.19
N ASN A 196 3.07 -1.22 9.70
CA ASN A 196 4.22 -0.75 10.46
C ASN A 196 5.25 -0.01 9.57
N PHE A 197 5.35 -0.37 8.29
CA PHE A 197 6.23 0.28 7.31
C PHE A 197 5.77 1.71 6.98
N CYS A 198 4.46 1.97 6.95
CA CYS A 198 3.94 3.32 6.76
C CYS A 198 4.44 4.31 7.81
N GLY A 199 4.88 3.84 8.99
CA GLY A 199 5.58 4.65 9.98
C GLY A 199 4.70 5.71 10.66
N ARG A 200 5.35 6.58 11.43
CA ARG A 200 4.72 7.58 12.31
C ARG A 200 5.42 8.93 12.34
N PRO A 201 4.71 10.03 12.07
CA PRO A 201 3.43 10.05 11.32
C PRO A 201 3.61 9.39 9.95
N CYS A 202 2.54 8.89 9.35
CA CYS A 202 2.60 8.29 8.01
C CYS A 202 3.00 9.37 7.00
N PRO A 203 4.13 9.22 6.27
CA PRO A 203 4.52 10.17 5.24
C PRO A 203 3.42 10.32 4.19
N GLU A 204 3.22 11.54 3.66
CA GLU A 204 2.20 11.82 2.64
C GLU A 204 2.22 10.83 1.46
N ILE A 205 3.42 10.45 1.03
CA ILE A 205 3.65 9.50 -0.07
C ILE A 205 3.03 8.12 0.17
N TYR A 206 2.86 7.72 1.44
CA TYR A 206 2.31 6.42 1.83
C TYR A 206 0.88 6.50 2.36
N LYS A 207 0.25 7.69 2.41
CA LYS A 207 -1.14 7.80 2.91
C LYS A 207 -2.13 6.99 2.07
N SER A 208 -1.96 6.96 0.75
CA SER A 208 -2.75 6.12 -0.13
C SER A 208 -2.51 4.64 0.15
N HIS A 209 -1.25 4.21 0.27
CA HIS A 209 -0.88 2.84 0.61
C HIS A 209 -1.45 2.39 1.96
N LEU A 210 -1.38 3.25 2.99
CA LEU A 210 -2.00 3.04 4.29
C LEU A 210 -3.51 2.83 4.15
N ARG A 211 -4.20 3.73 3.43
CA ARG A 211 -5.65 3.65 3.20
C ARG A 211 -6.04 2.31 2.59
N TYR A 212 -5.40 1.91 1.50
CA TYR A 212 -5.73 0.66 0.82
C TYR A 212 -5.40 -0.57 1.66
N THR A 213 -4.27 -0.55 2.39
CA THR A 213 -3.89 -1.64 3.32
C THR A 213 -4.94 -1.83 4.41
N ILE A 214 -5.41 -0.72 5.00
CA ILE A 214 -6.49 -0.74 5.98
C ILE A 214 -7.80 -1.25 5.36
N GLN A 215 -8.14 -0.85 4.14
CA GLN A 215 -9.34 -1.33 3.46
C GLN A 215 -9.32 -2.84 3.23
N LEU A 216 -8.18 -3.41 2.80
CA LEU A 216 -8.04 -4.85 2.64
C LEU A 216 -8.13 -5.58 4.00
N LEU A 217 -7.50 -5.05 5.05
CA LEU A 217 -7.64 -5.61 6.40
C LEU A 217 -9.09 -5.59 6.91
N ILE A 218 -9.83 -4.49 6.67
CA ILE A 218 -11.26 -4.40 7.01
C ILE A 218 -12.04 -5.48 6.26
N HIS A 219 -11.78 -5.67 4.96
CA HIS A 219 -12.44 -6.70 4.16
C HIS A 219 -12.17 -8.12 4.72
N ILE A 220 -10.92 -8.43 5.03
CA ILE A 220 -10.52 -9.72 5.64
C ILE A 220 -11.22 -9.93 6.99
N LEU A 221 -11.21 -8.92 7.87
CA LEU A 221 -11.80 -9.03 9.21
C LEU A 221 -13.33 -9.11 9.19
N SER A 222 -13.96 -8.55 8.15
CA SER A 222 -15.42 -8.54 8.00
C SER A 222 -15.96 -9.89 7.49
N ASP A 223 -15.10 -10.76 6.95
CA ASP A 223 -15.44 -12.11 6.55
C ASP A 223 -14.86 -13.11 7.57
N GLU A 224 -15.73 -13.82 8.29
CA GLU A 224 -15.31 -14.74 9.36
C GLU A 224 -14.39 -15.86 8.85
N GLN A 225 -14.60 -16.34 7.62
CA GLN A 225 -13.81 -17.39 7.01
C GLN A 225 -12.43 -16.87 6.60
N MET A 226 -12.35 -15.67 6.02
CA MET A 226 -11.06 -15.04 5.69
C MET A 226 -10.30 -14.68 6.97
N SER A 227 -10.94 -14.04 7.94
CA SER A 227 -10.32 -13.67 9.20
C SER A 227 -9.73 -14.90 9.92
N SER A 228 -10.48 -15.99 10.00
CA SER A 228 -10.01 -17.23 10.65
C SER A 228 -8.93 -18.00 9.91
N SER A 229 -8.81 -17.81 8.59
CA SER A 229 -7.80 -18.48 7.79
C SER A 229 -6.52 -17.66 7.59
N LEU A 230 -6.57 -16.34 7.74
CA LEU A 230 -5.47 -15.43 7.43
C LEU A 230 -4.91 -14.68 8.63
N LEU A 231 -5.68 -14.56 9.73
CA LEU A 231 -5.26 -13.83 10.92
C LEU A 231 -5.26 -14.75 12.14
N PHE A 232 -4.07 -14.96 12.70
CA PHE A 232 -3.92 -15.68 13.96
C PHE A 232 -4.23 -14.76 15.14
N VAL A 233 -4.49 -15.35 16.31
CA VAL A 233 -4.74 -14.60 17.56
C VAL A 233 -3.61 -13.62 17.88
N ASN A 234 -2.36 -14.01 17.60
CA ASN A 234 -1.20 -13.13 17.81
C ASN A 234 -1.17 -11.96 16.82
N ASP A 235 -1.60 -12.16 15.57
CA ASP A 235 -1.70 -11.09 14.58
C ASP A 235 -2.71 -10.03 15.03
N ILE A 236 -3.83 -10.43 15.62
CA ILE A 236 -4.80 -9.50 16.20
C ILE A 236 -4.20 -8.70 17.37
N LYS A 237 -3.42 -9.34 18.24
CA LYS A 237 -2.74 -8.61 19.32
C LYS A 237 -1.79 -7.55 18.77
N ILE A 238 -1.00 -7.90 17.76
CA ILE A 238 -0.09 -6.96 17.08
C ILE A 238 -0.88 -5.85 16.37
N LEU A 239 -2.00 -6.17 15.71
CA LEU A 239 -2.86 -5.18 15.07
C LEU A 239 -3.42 -4.18 16.08
N ILE A 240 -3.85 -4.65 17.26
CA ILE A 240 -4.31 -3.81 18.36
C ILE A 240 -3.17 -2.95 18.90
N GLU A 241 -1.97 -3.50 19.05
CA GLU A 241 -0.79 -2.72 19.44
C GLU A 241 -0.48 -1.62 18.45
N ILE A 242 -0.45 -1.93 17.15
CA ILE A 242 -0.28 -0.93 16.09
C ILE A 242 -1.36 0.14 16.24
N LEU A 243 -2.65 -0.25 16.25
CA LEU A 243 -3.78 0.68 16.33
C LEU A 243 -3.70 1.60 17.54
N LEU A 244 -3.53 1.06 18.75
CA LEU A 244 -3.43 1.85 19.97
C LEU A 244 -2.26 2.82 19.91
N ARG A 245 -1.11 2.32 19.48
CA ARG A 245 0.08 3.13 19.28
C ARG A 245 -0.33 4.26 18.30
N GLU A 246 -0.96 3.98 17.14
CA GLU A 246 -1.09 4.96 16.04
C GLU A 246 -2.10 6.04 16.43
N CYS A 247 -3.17 5.63 17.10
CA CYS A 247 -4.22 6.53 17.55
C CYS A 247 -3.83 7.44 18.71
N VAL A 248 -2.86 7.05 19.54
CA VAL A 248 -2.36 7.87 20.65
C VAL A 248 -1.34 8.90 20.17
N ASP A 249 -0.49 8.54 19.21
CA ASP A 249 0.63 9.37 18.76
C ASP A 249 0.31 10.25 17.54
N ALA A 250 -0.74 9.92 16.77
CA ALA A 250 -1.09 10.67 15.56
C ALA A 250 -1.52 12.11 15.84
N SER A 251 -1.23 12.99 14.88
CA SER A 251 -1.75 14.35 14.87
C SER A 251 -3.27 14.35 14.63
N TRP A 252 -3.98 15.29 15.25
CA TRP A 252 -5.45 15.37 15.23
C TRP A 252 -6.04 15.89 13.91
N ASP A 253 -5.19 16.34 13.00
CA ASP A 253 -5.51 16.71 11.62
C ASP A 253 -5.12 15.60 10.62
N ASP A 254 -4.53 14.49 11.09
CA ASP A 254 -4.14 13.41 10.20
C ASP A 254 -5.33 12.52 9.83
N ILE A 255 -5.65 12.48 8.54
CA ILE A 255 -6.64 11.57 7.96
C ILE A 255 -6.31 10.09 8.26
N GLY A 256 -5.03 9.76 8.47
CA GLY A 256 -4.60 8.43 8.88
C GLY A 256 -5.30 7.93 10.14
N LEU A 257 -5.57 8.82 11.11
CA LEU A 257 -6.29 8.47 12.34
C LEU A 257 -7.71 7.96 12.04
N VAL A 258 -8.40 8.57 11.08
CA VAL A 258 -9.73 8.12 10.65
C VAL A 258 -9.66 6.71 10.05
N TYR A 259 -8.60 6.39 9.31
CA TYR A 259 -8.44 5.04 8.75
C TYR A 259 -8.23 4.01 9.86
N TYR A 260 -7.38 4.26 10.85
CA TYR A 260 -7.19 3.34 11.98
C TYR A 260 -8.45 3.17 12.81
N LEU A 261 -9.20 4.24 13.05
CA LEU A 261 -10.48 4.15 13.78
C LEU A 261 -11.51 3.27 13.05
N LYS A 262 -11.47 3.20 11.71
CA LYS A 262 -12.35 2.30 10.94
C LYS A 262 -12.02 0.81 11.12
N LEU A 263 -10.81 0.46 11.57
CA LEU A 263 -10.47 -0.93 11.90
C LEU A 263 -11.11 -1.41 13.20
N LEU A 264 -11.50 -0.50 14.11
CA LEU A 264 -12.01 -0.90 15.42
C LEU A 264 -13.30 -1.72 15.32
N ASP A 265 -14.25 -1.31 14.48
CA ASP A 265 -15.53 -2.01 14.34
C ASP A 265 -15.33 -3.50 13.96
N PRO A 266 -14.61 -3.84 12.85
CA PRO A 266 -14.40 -5.24 12.50
C PRO A 266 -13.43 -5.98 13.45
N ILE A 267 -12.45 -5.31 14.08
CA ILE A 267 -11.59 -5.96 15.10
C ILE A 267 -12.43 -6.41 16.29
N LEU A 268 -13.25 -5.52 16.85
CA LEU A 268 -14.05 -5.81 18.06
C LEU A 268 -15.14 -6.85 17.80
N GLN A 269 -15.59 -7.00 16.56
CA GLN A 269 -16.52 -8.04 16.13
C GLN A 269 -15.85 -9.39 15.81
N SER A 270 -14.53 -9.41 15.60
CA SER A 270 -13.83 -10.61 15.16
C SER A 270 -13.80 -11.70 16.24
N ALA A 271 -13.99 -12.95 15.82
CA ALA A 271 -13.85 -14.11 16.70
C ALA A 271 -12.44 -14.21 17.32
N GLN A 272 -11.43 -13.73 16.59
CA GLN A 272 -10.04 -13.71 17.02
C GLN A 272 -9.81 -12.72 18.18
N PHE A 273 -10.52 -11.59 18.24
CA PHE A 273 -10.44 -10.68 19.39
C PHE A 273 -11.03 -11.30 20.66
N LEU A 274 -12.14 -12.03 20.53
CA LEU A 274 -12.71 -12.79 21.63
C LEU A 274 -11.77 -13.92 22.08
N ALA A 275 -11.17 -14.63 21.12
CA ALA A 275 -10.17 -15.66 21.39
C ALA A 275 -8.87 -15.09 21.99
N ALA A 276 -8.57 -13.82 21.75
CA ALA A 276 -7.47 -13.08 22.39
C ALA A 276 -7.81 -12.60 23.81
N GLU A 277 -8.92 -13.06 24.39
CA GLU A 277 -9.43 -12.63 25.71
C GLU A 277 -9.65 -11.13 25.80
N LYS A 278 -10.12 -10.51 24.70
CA LYS A 278 -10.33 -9.07 24.60
C LYS A 278 -9.06 -8.27 24.92
N TYR A 279 -7.93 -8.69 24.34
CA TYR A 279 -6.61 -8.10 24.59
C TYR A 279 -6.60 -6.55 24.53
N ARG A 280 -6.09 -5.91 25.59
CA ARG A 280 -6.03 -4.43 25.77
C ARG A 280 -7.36 -3.69 25.63
N ARG A 281 -8.48 -4.35 25.93
CA ARG A 281 -9.84 -3.76 25.95
C ARG A 281 -9.93 -2.41 26.65
N ASP A 282 -9.42 -2.32 27.88
CA ASP A 282 -9.56 -1.11 28.70
C ASP A 282 -8.83 0.09 28.06
N GLU A 283 -7.70 -0.17 27.41
CA GLU A 283 -6.92 0.86 26.73
C GLU A 283 -7.62 1.33 25.45
N ILE A 284 -8.27 0.41 24.72
CA ILE A 284 -9.12 0.76 23.57
C ILE A 284 -10.29 1.65 24.03
N LEU A 285 -10.94 1.31 25.14
CA LEU A 285 -12.04 2.09 25.69
C LEU A 285 -11.59 3.50 26.07
N VAL A 286 -10.48 3.63 26.81
CA VAL A 286 -9.90 4.93 27.20
C VAL A 286 -9.52 5.76 25.98
N MET A 287 -8.87 5.15 24.99
CA MET A 287 -8.50 5.81 23.74
C MET A 287 -9.73 6.34 23.00
N LEU A 288 -10.77 5.51 22.83
CA LEU A 288 -12.02 5.90 22.18
C LEU A 288 -12.73 7.05 22.90
N GLN A 289 -12.83 6.99 24.23
CA GLN A 289 -13.42 8.06 25.04
C GLN A 289 -12.64 9.38 24.90
N CYS A 290 -11.30 9.30 24.92
CA CYS A 290 -10.44 10.47 24.73
C CYS A 290 -10.63 11.10 23.35
N ILE A 291 -10.70 10.30 22.29
CA ILE A 291 -10.93 10.76 20.92
C ILE A 291 -12.31 11.39 20.77
N ALA A 292 -13.37 10.72 21.25
CA ALA A 292 -14.72 11.25 21.18
C ALA A 292 -14.87 12.57 21.95
N HIS A 293 -14.31 12.66 23.16
CA HIS A 293 -14.36 13.87 23.97
C HIS A 293 -13.64 15.03 23.28
N ARG A 294 -12.39 14.83 22.85
CA ARG A 294 -11.59 15.88 22.21
C ARG A 294 -12.19 16.34 20.88
N ALA A 295 -12.64 15.41 20.03
CA ALA A 295 -13.28 15.76 18.77
C ALA A 295 -14.58 16.55 18.99
N SER A 296 -15.36 16.21 20.03
CA SER A 296 -16.56 16.97 20.40
C SER A 296 -16.25 18.39 20.88
N VAL A 297 -15.19 18.58 21.67
CA VAL A 297 -14.75 19.91 22.13
C VAL A 297 -14.30 20.76 20.94
N LYS A 298 -13.42 20.22 20.08
CA LYS A 298 -12.89 20.95 18.91
C LYS A 298 -14.00 21.41 17.96
N LEU A 299 -15.00 20.56 17.71
CA LEU A 299 -16.14 20.92 16.85
C LEU A 299 -17.07 21.97 17.48
N LYS A 300 -17.14 22.07 18.80
CA LYS A 300 -17.92 23.12 19.50
C LYS A 300 -17.20 24.47 19.51
N GLU A 301 -15.88 24.45 19.51
CA GLU A 301 -15.04 25.65 19.49
C GLU A 301 -14.84 26.21 18.07
N ALA A 302 -15.16 25.43 17.04
CA ALA A 302 -15.09 25.87 15.65
C ALA A 302 -16.06 27.03 15.38
N PRO A 303 -15.60 28.16 14.80
CA PRO A 303 -16.46 29.30 14.53
C PRO A 303 -17.59 28.95 13.56
N GLU A 304 -18.81 29.39 13.87
CA GLU A 304 -19.99 29.12 13.05
C GLU A 304 -19.77 29.59 11.60
N GLY A 305 -19.77 28.64 10.66
CA GLY A 305 -19.61 28.91 9.23
C GLY A 305 -18.21 28.66 8.64
N SER A 306 -17.19 28.30 9.44
CA SER A 306 -15.94 27.79 8.88
C SER A 306 -16.06 26.28 8.61
N PHE A 307 -16.11 25.88 7.34
CA PHE A 307 -15.94 24.48 6.94
C PHE A 307 -14.52 24.28 6.43
N SER A 308 -13.60 23.93 7.33
CA SER A 308 -12.25 23.51 6.95
C SER A 308 -12.20 22.00 6.65
N ALA A 309 -11.15 21.57 5.94
CA ALA A 309 -10.86 20.14 5.77
C ALA A 309 -10.67 19.44 7.14
N ASP A 310 -10.05 20.13 8.08
CA ASP A 310 -9.82 19.65 9.46
C ASP A 310 -11.13 19.40 10.21
N ASP A 311 -12.17 20.18 9.96
CA ASP A 311 -13.50 19.95 10.55
C ASP A 311 -14.16 18.69 10.01
N THR A 312 -13.89 18.35 8.74
CA THR A 312 -14.38 17.11 8.13
C THR A 312 -13.68 15.89 8.75
N ILE A 313 -12.35 15.96 8.89
CA ILE A 313 -11.57 14.90 9.54
C ILE A 313 -12.01 14.73 11.00
N THR A 314 -12.11 15.83 11.76
CA THR A 314 -12.53 15.81 13.16
C THR A 314 -13.94 15.22 13.33
N ARG A 315 -14.86 15.56 12.42
CA ARG A 315 -16.21 14.97 12.40
C ARG A 315 -16.17 13.47 12.14
N SER A 316 -15.38 13.02 11.17
CA SER A 316 -15.21 11.58 10.92
C SER A 316 -14.59 10.84 12.12
N MET A 317 -13.62 11.44 12.82
CA MET A 317 -13.06 10.86 14.05
C MET A 317 -14.13 10.73 15.14
N LEU A 318 -14.97 11.74 15.32
CA LEU A 318 -16.07 11.71 16.28
C LEU A 318 -17.09 10.61 15.92
N GLU A 319 -17.49 10.54 14.66
CA GLU A 319 -18.44 9.54 14.18
C GLU A 319 -17.91 8.12 14.36
N CYS A 320 -16.66 7.85 13.96
CA CYS A 320 -16.05 6.53 14.13
C CYS A 320 -15.93 6.14 15.61
N SER A 321 -15.45 7.07 16.46
CA SER A 321 -15.25 6.77 17.88
C SER A 321 -16.56 6.57 18.64
N GLN A 322 -17.57 7.41 18.40
CA GLN A 322 -18.89 7.25 19.01
C GLN A 322 -19.60 5.99 18.51
N SER A 323 -19.52 5.68 17.21
CA SER A 323 -20.11 4.46 16.65
C SER A 323 -19.49 3.21 17.29
N ALA A 324 -18.17 3.18 17.43
CA ALA A 324 -17.48 2.06 18.11
C ALA A 324 -17.88 1.94 19.58
N LEU A 325 -17.92 3.06 20.33
CA LEU A 325 -18.35 3.07 21.74
C LEU A 325 -19.79 2.57 21.90
N LEU A 326 -20.72 3.05 21.07
CA LEU A 326 -22.13 2.67 21.17
C LEU A 326 -22.37 1.21 20.80
N LYS A 327 -21.73 0.72 19.74
CA LYS A 327 -21.92 -0.66 19.26
C LYS A 327 -21.28 -1.69 20.19
N HIS A 328 -20.11 -1.36 20.75
CA HIS A 328 -19.24 -2.35 21.41
C HIS A 328 -19.11 -2.16 22.91
N ILE A 329 -19.94 -1.31 23.53
CA ILE A 329 -19.85 -1.06 24.98
C ILE A 329 -19.90 -2.36 25.79
N ASN A 330 -20.76 -3.32 25.42
CA ASN A 330 -20.88 -4.60 26.13
C ASN A 330 -19.64 -5.52 25.97
N VAL A 331 -18.87 -5.31 24.90
CA VAL A 331 -17.61 -6.03 24.70
C VAL A 331 -16.49 -5.33 25.47
N LEU A 332 -16.57 -4.00 25.58
CA LEU A 332 -15.57 -3.13 26.20
C LEU A 332 -15.73 -2.93 27.72
N ASP A 333 -16.94 -3.08 28.28
CA ASP A 333 -17.25 -3.10 29.72
C ASP A 333 -16.95 -4.48 30.34
#